data_AF-S4RWT5-F1
#
_entry.id   AF-S4RWT5-F1
#
_cell.length_a   1.000
_cell.length_b   1.000
_cell.length_c   1.000
_cell.angle_alpha   90.00
_cell.angle_beta   90.00
_cell.angle_gamma   90.00
#
_symmetry.space_group_name_H-M   'P 1'
#
loop_
_entity.id
_entity.type
_entity.pdbx_description
1 polymer ?
#
loop_
_entity_poly.entity_id
_entity_poly.type
_entity_poly.pdbx_seq_one_letter_code
_entity_poly.pdbx_strand_id
1 'polypeptide(L)'
;NFLSLTAWCDVSHTTVINAIEQDYRLPAPMDCPAALHQLMLDCWQKERNERPKFGQIVNTLDKLIRTPASLKTVACVTPGISQPLLDRSVPDFASFGSVDEWLDAIKMGRYKDNFASAGFTSFDLVSRMTAEDILRIGVTLAGHQKKILNSIQTMRVQ
;
A
#
# COMPACT_ATOMS: atom_id res chain seq x y z
N ASN A 1 1.75 9.09 22.47
CA ASN A 1 0.84 8.32 23.33
C ASN A 1 -0.45 8.07 22.56
N PHE A 2 -0.76 6.79 22.34
CA PHE A 2 -2.09 6.25 22.07
C PHE A 2 -2.93 6.86 20.92
N LEU A 3 -2.46 6.70 19.68
CA LEU A 3 -3.40 6.37 18.59
C LEU A 3 -3.06 4.96 18.10
N SER A 4 -3.33 4.02 19.00
CA SER A 4 -3.44 2.60 18.72
C SER A 4 -4.41 2.40 17.57
N LEU A 5 -3.92 1.76 16.50
CA LEU A 5 -4.56 0.64 15.82
C LEU A 5 -6.07 0.52 16.07
N THR A 6 -6.85 1.41 15.47
CA THR A 6 -8.23 1.08 15.17
C THR A 6 -8.21 0.37 13.83
N ALA A 7 -7.96 -0.94 13.88
CA ALA A 7 -8.23 -1.83 12.78
C ALA A 7 -9.67 -1.53 12.33
N TRP A 8 -9.81 -0.92 11.15
CA TRP A 8 -11.09 -0.61 10.50
C TRP A 8 -11.87 0.64 10.93
N CYS A 9 -11.32 1.62 11.67
CA CYS A 9 -12.14 2.79 12.08
C CYS A 9 -12.72 3.62 10.93
N ASP A 10 -12.08 3.59 9.76
CA ASP A 10 -12.46 4.41 8.60
C ASP A 10 -13.08 3.58 7.45
N VAL A 11 -13.40 2.30 7.73
CA VAL A 11 -13.90 1.35 6.72
C VAL A 11 -15.34 1.01 7.02
N SER A 12 -16.24 1.27 6.05
CA SER A 12 -17.66 0.94 6.19
C SER A 12 -17.86 -0.55 6.45
N HIS A 13 -18.82 -0.91 7.31
CA HIS A 13 -19.10 -2.30 7.69
C HIS A 13 -19.24 -3.25 6.48
N THR A 14 -19.84 -2.75 5.40
CA THR A 14 -20.00 -3.46 4.12
C THR A 14 -18.66 -3.75 3.43
N THR A 15 -17.71 -2.82 3.51
CA THR A 15 -16.36 -3.00 2.97
C THR A 15 -15.53 -3.98 3.81
N VAL A 16 -15.74 -4.02 5.13
CA VAL A 16 -15.07 -4.97 6.04
C VAL A 16 -15.52 -6.40 5.76
N ILE A 17 -16.83 -6.64 5.61
CA ILE A 17 -17.39 -7.97 5.32
C ILE A 17 -16.85 -8.49 3.98
N ASN A 18 -16.90 -7.67 2.93
CA ASN A 18 -16.40 -8.05 1.60
C ASN A 18 -14.89 -8.36 1.61
N ALA A 19 -14.10 -7.65 2.44
CA ALA A 19 -12.68 -7.94 2.57
C ALA A 19 -12.44 -9.30 3.24
N ILE A 20 -13.16 -9.62 4.33
CA ILE A 20 -13.03 -10.91 5.02
C ILE A 20 -13.44 -12.07 4.11
N GLU A 21 -14.51 -11.91 3.33
CA GLU A 21 -14.97 -12.91 2.35
C GLU A 21 -13.95 -13.16 1.23
N GLN A 22 -13.14 -12.15 0.88
CA GLN A 22 -12.03 -12.24 -0.08
C GLN A 22 -10.71 -12.73 0.53
N ASP A 23 -10.75 -13.30 1.74
CA ASP A 23 -9.59 -13.77 2.49
C ASP A 23 -8.56 -12.68 2.86
N TYR A 24 -9.01 -11.42 2.85
CA TYR A 24 -8.17 -10.32 3.29
C TYR A 24 -7.80 -10.46 4.76
N ARG A 25 -6.51 -10.28 5.07
CA ARG A 25 -5.97 -10.23 6.44
C ARG A 25 -5.14 -8.97 6.62
N LEU A 26 -5.13 -8.47 7.85
CA LEU A 26 -4.37 -7.26 8.19
C LEU A 26 -2.87 -7.50 7.93
N PRO A 27 -2.18 -6.55 7.27
CA PRO A 27 -0.75 -6.65 7.09
C PRO A 27 -0.01 -6.54 8.44
N ALA A 28 1.21 -7.06 8.48
CA ALA A 28 2.08 -6.96 9.63
C ALA A 28 2.25 -5.48 10.06
N PRO A 29 2.10 -5.16 11.35
CA PRO A 29 2.48 -3.85 11.87
C PRO A 29 3.97 -3.57 11.65
N MET A 30 4.35 -2.29 11.58
CA MET A 30 5.76 -1.86 11.53
C MET A 30 6.54 -2.46 12.72
N ASP A 31 7.74 -2.96 12.44
CA ASP A 31 8.64 -3.63 13.39
C ASP A 31 8.07 -4.91 14.05
N CYS A 32 7.03 -5.52 13.47
CA CYS A 32 6.51 -6.79 13.96
C CYS A 32 7.44 -7.96 13.57
N PRO A 33 7.89 -8.77 14.55
CA PRO A 33 8.65 -9.98 14.27
C PRO A 33 7.90 -10.95 13.36
N ALA A 34 8.58 -11.52 12.36
CA ALA A 34 7.95 -12.42 11.39
C ALA A 34 7.20 -13.59 12.05
N ALA A 35 7.77 -14.15 13.13
CA ALA A 35 7.16 -15.25 13.87
C ALA A 35 5.88 -14.84 14.63
N LEU A 36 5.76 -13.58 15.04
CA LEU A 36 4.57 -13.05 15.69
C LEU A 36 3.48 -12.76 14.66
N HIS A 37 3.84 -12.20 13.51
CA HIS A 37 2.91 -12.00 12.39
C HIS A 37 2.36 -13.34 11.89
N GLN A 38 3.21 -14.37 11.78
CA GLN A 38 2.75 -15.70 11.40
C GLN A 38 1.72 -16.26 12.38
N LEU A 39 1.94 -16.10 13.69
CA LEU A 39 0.95 -16.51 14.70
C LEU A 39 -0.39 -15.76 14.55
N MET A 40 -0.36 -14.49 14.16
CA MET A 40 -1.58 -13.73 13.86
C MET A 40 -2.32 -14.29 12.65
N LEU A 41 -1.61 -14.63 11.56
CA LEU A 41 -2.20 -15.28 10.38
C LEU A 41 -2.80 -16.65 10.73
N ASP A 42 -2.11 -17.44 11.56
CA ASP A 42 -2.60 -18.75 12.03
C ASP A 42 -3.89 -18.59 12.86
N CYS A 43 -4.00 -17.53 13.66
CA CYS A 43 -5.23 -17.21 14.38
C CYS A 43 -6.37 -16.77 13.45
N TRP A 44 -6.03 -16.24 12.28
CA TRP A 44 -6.98 -15.74 11.29
C TRP A 44 -7.29 -16.74 10.16
N GLN A 45 -6.98 -18.02 10.34
CA GLN A 45 -7.37 -19.04 9.36
C GLN A 45 -8.88 -19.04 9.08
N LYS A 46 -9.23 -19.23 7.81
CA LYS A 46 -10.62 -19.26 7.34
C LYS A 46 -11.38 -20.41 8.00
N GLU A 47 -10.78 -21.59 8.03
CA GLU A 47 -11.31 -22.75 8.74
C GLU A 47 -11.07 -22.63 10.25
N ARG A 48 -12.14 -22.75 11.05
CA ARG A 48 -12.06 -22.75 12.52
C ARG A 48 -11.14 -23.84 13.08
N ASN A 49 -11.03 -24.97 12.38
CA ASN A 49 -10.32 -26.16 12.87
C ASN A 49 -8.80 -26.01 12.73
N GLU A 50 -8.33 -25.16 11.82
CA GLU A 50 -6.91 -24.86 11.59
C GLU A 50 -6.38 -23.80 12.56
N ARG A 51 -7.27 -23.10 13.28
CA ARG A 51 -6.86 -22.09 14.27
C ARG A 51 -6.24 -22.76 15.50
N PRO A 52 -5.09 -22.27 15.98
CA PRO A 52 -4.43 -22.85 17.14
C PRO A 52 -5.31 -22.72 18.38
N LYS A 53 -5.28 -23.74 19.24
CA LYS A 53 -5.93 -23.67 20.56
C LYS A 53 -5.16 -22.71 21.45
N PHE A 54 -5.84 -22.15 22.45
CA PHE A 54 -5.24 -21.18 23.37
C PHE A 54 -3.95 -21.69 24.04
N GLY A 55 -3.90 -22.97 24.42
CA GLY A 55 -2.68 -23.58 24.97
C GLY A 55 -1.49 -23.62 23.99
N GLN A 56 -1.75 -23.77 22.68
CA GLN A 56 -0.71 -23.72 21.65
C GLN A 56 -0.22 -22.28 21.44
N ILE A 57 -1.12 -21.31 21.45
CA ILE A 57 -0.79 -19.88 21.33
C ILE A 57 0.14 -19.45 22.47
N VAL A 58 -0.22 -19.77 23.71
CA VAL A 58 0.59 -19.44 24.90
C VAL A 58 1.96 -20.09 24.81
N ASN A 59 2.05 -21.37 24.45
CA ASN A 59 3.31 -22.08 24.29
C ASN A 59 4.20 -21.47 23.19
N THR A 60 3.61 -21.00 22.08
CA THR A 60 4.34 -20.34 21.00
C THR A 60 4.87 -18.97 21.44
N LEU A 61 4.04 -18.15 22.10
CA LEU A 61 4.47 -16.85 22.63
C LEU A 61 5.59 -17.00 23.66
N ASP A 62 5.48 -18.00 24.53
CA ASP A 62 6.46 -18.27 25.59
C ASP A 62 7.82 -18.73 25.03
N LYS A 63 7.82 -19.44 23.90
CA LYS A 63 9.05 -19.78 23.15
C LYS A 63 9.68 -18.56 22.47
N LEU A 64 8.86 -17.64 21.94
CA LEU A 64 9.33 -16.42 21.29
C LEU A 64 9.94 -15.43 22.30
N ILE A 65 9.38 -15.32 23.50
CA ILE A 65 9.91 -14.47 24.57
C ILE A 65 11.25 -15.00 25.09
N ARG A 66 11.42 -16.33 25.18
CA ARG A 66 12.66 -16.96 25.64
C ARG A 66 13.77 -17.05 24.60
N THR A 67 13.49 -16.72 23.33
CA THR A 67 14.47 -16.82 22.23
C THR A 67 14.63 -15.47 21.51
N PRO A 68 15.50 -14.56 21.99
CA PRO A 68 15.62 -13.21 21.44
C PRO A 68 16.17 -13.15 20.00
N ALA A 69 16.74 -14.26 19.50
CA ALA A 69 17.18 -14.37 18.11
C ALA A 69 16.00 -14.50 17.12
N SER A 70 14.87 -15.06 17.55
CA SER A 70 13.67 -15.25 16.71
C SER A 70 12.90 -13.95 16.43
N LEU A 71 13.22 -12.87 17.16
CA LEU A 71 12.59 -11.56 17.01
C LEU A 71 13.34 -10.61 16.05
N LYS A 72 14.53 -11.00 15.58
CA LYS A 72 15.40 -10.13 14.76
C LYS A 72 15.05 -10.13 13.27
N THR A 73 14.26 -11.10 12.81
CA THR A 73 13.81 -11.16 11.43
C THR A 73 12.53 -10.34 11.28
N VAL A 74 12.69 -9.10 10.83
CA VAL A 74 11.58 -8.26 10.39
C VAL A 74 11.02 -8.89 9.11
N ALA A 75 9.70 -9.05 9.03
CA ALA A 75 9.05 -9.54 7.82
C ALA A 75 9.21 -8.49 6.71
N CYS A 76 10.21 -8.66 5.85
CA CYS A 76 10.32 -7.91 4.60
C CYS A 76 9.33 -8.52 3.58
N VAL A 77 8.63 -7.63 2.89
CA VAL A 77 7.60 -7.89 1.88
C VAL A 77 8.15 -8.86 0.82
N THR A 78 7.57 -10.04 0.68
CA THR A 78 7.89 -10.96 -0.42
C THR A 78 7.30 -10.39 -1.73
N PRO A 79 8.10 -10.05 -2.75
CA PRO A 79 7.58 -9.59 -4.03
C PRO A 79 7.25 -10.82 -4.87
N GLY A 80 6.08 -11.42 -4.65
CA GLY A 80 5.73 -12.64 -5.37
C GLY A 80 4.45 -13.27 -4.89
N ILE A 81 3.33 -12.56 -5.02
CA ILE A 81 1.98 -13.04 -5.30
C ILE A 81 1.14 -11.76 -5.46
N SER A 82 0.65 -11.53 -6.67
CA SER A 82 -0.13 -10.36 -7.06
C SER A 82 -1.36 -10.21 -6.15
N GLN A 83 -1.39 -9.16 -5.32
CA GLN A 83 -2.60 -8.72 -4.62
C GLN A 83 -3.10 -7.42 -5.27
N PRO A 84 -4.19 -7.45 -6.07
CA PRO A 84 -4.67 -6.28 -6.81
C PRO A 84 -5.40 -5.24 -5.95
N LEU A 85 -5.52 -5.44 -4.62
CA LEU A 85 -6.43 -4.66 -3.77
C LEU A 85 -5.75 -3.95 -2.58
N LEU A 86 -4.41 -4.07 -2.44
CA LEU A 86 -3.63 -3.31 -1.46
C LEU A 86 -2.52 -2.45 -2.06
N ASP A 87 -2.56 -2.19 -3.37
CA ASP A 87 -1.63 -1.22 -3.94
C ASP A 87 -2.07 0.22 -3.64
N ARG A 88 -1.96 0.58 -2.36
CA ARG A 88 -1.52 1.91 -1.97
C ARG A 88 -0.16 1.77 -1.28
N SER A 89 0.70 0.89 -1.81
CA SER A 89 2.13 1.17 -1.80
C SER A 89 2.27 2.54 -2.45
N VAL A 90 3.02 3.43 -1.80
CA VAL A 90 3.52 4.61 -2.48
C VAL A 90 4.11 4.08 -3.80
N PRO A 91 3.61 4.49 -4.98
CA PRO A 91 4.22 4.04 -6.21
C PRO A 91 5.70 4.37 -6.09
N ASP A 92 6.55 3.35 -6.14
CA ASP A 92 7.97 3.59 -6.31
C ASP A 92 8.07 4.24 -7.68
N PHE A 93 8.28 5.56 -7.74
CA PHE A 93 8.25 6.25 -9.02
C PHE A 93 9.42 5.81 -9.91
N ALA A 94 10.44 5.17 -9.32
CA ALA A 94 11.51 4.50 -10.05
C ALA A 94 11.06 3.20 -10.75
N SER A 95 9.87 2.66 -10.44
CA SER A 95 9.36 1.44 -11.07
C SER A 95 8.61 1.68 -12.39
N PHE A 96 8.24 2.92 -12.71
CA PHE A 96 7.54 3.23 -13.96
C PHE A 96 8.52 3.46 -15.10
N GLY A 97 8.27 2.82 -16.26
CA GLY A 97 9.10 2.97 -17.45
C GLY A 97 8.81 4.23 -18.27
N SER A 98 7.69 4.91 -18.03
CA SER A 98 7.29 6.13 -18.77
C SER A 98 6.26 6.99 -18.06
N VAL A 99 6.14 8.26 -18.49
CA VAL A 99 5.08 9.19 -18.03
C VAL A 99 3.69 8.64 -18.36
N ASP A 100 3.54 7.93 -19.48
CA ASP A 100 2.27 7.33 -19.89
C ASP A 100 1.81 6.23 -18.93
N GLU A 101 2.72 5.36 -18.51
CA GLU A 101 2.46 4.31 -17.55
C GLU A 101 2.08 4.88 -16.17
N TRP A 102 2.80 5.94 -15.75
CA TRP A 102 2.45 6.67 -14.53
C TRP A 102 1.04 7.27 -14.59
N LEU A 103 0.68 7.91 -15.72
CA LEU A 103 -0.65 8.46 -15.91
C LEU A 103 -1.74 7.37 -15.85
N ASP A 104 -1.51 6.19 -16.43
CA ASP A 104 -2.45 5.06 -16.32
C ASP A 104 -2.58 4.55 -14.88
N ALA A 105 -1.47 4.43 -14.15
CA ALA A 105 -1.44 3.98 -12.76
C ALA A 105 -2.28 4.90 -11.86
N ILE A 106 -2.14 6.21 -12.00
CA ILE A 106 -2.96 7.19 -11.26
C ILE A 106 -4.34 7.41 -11.88
N LYS A 107 -4.76 6.59 -12.87
CA LYS A 107 -6.06 6.68 -13.58
C LYS A 107 -6.29 8.04 -14.28
N MET A 108 -5.20 8.65 -14.75
CA MET A 108 -5.15 9.90 -15.52
C MET A 108 -4.68 9.69 -16.97
N GLY A 109 -4.69 8.45 -17.47
CA GLY A 109 -4.24 8.08 -18.83
C GLY A 109 -4.87 8.87 -19.98
N ARG A 110 -6.05 9.48 -19.79
CA ARG A 110 -6.67 10.35 -20.80
C ARG A 110 -5.85 11.62 -21.14
N TYR A 111 -4.85 11.95 -20.32
CA TYR A 111 -4.02 13.15 -20.50
C TYR A 111 -2.67 12.88 -21.16
N LYS A 112 -2.37 11.63 -21.57
CA LYS A 112 -1.09 11.26 -22.19
C LYS A 112 -0.70 12.17 -23.36
N ASP A 113 -1.59 12.33 -24.33
CA ASP A 113 -1.34 13.19 -25.50
C ASP A 113 -1.09 14.65 -25.11
N ASN A 114 -1.73 15.13 -24.03
CA ASN A 114 -1.52 16.49 -23.54
C ASN A 114 -0.13 16.67 -22.93
N PHE A 115 0.31 15.69 -22.12
CA PHE A 115 1.65 15.68 -21.54
C PHE A 115 2.73 15.57 -22.64
N ALA A 116 2.56 14.64 -23.58
CA ALA A 116 3.48 14.44 -24.69
C ALA A 116 3.57 15.68 -25.60
N SER A 117 2.42 16.25 -25.98
CA SER A 117 2.36 17.45 -26.85
C SER A 117 2.94 18.69 -26.18
N ALA A 118 2.89 18.76 -24.84
CA ALA A 118 3.49 19.83 -24.06
C ALA A 118 4.97 19.58 -23.70
N GLY A 119 5.53 18.44 -24.11
CA GLY A 119 6.94 18.09 -23.89
C GLY A 119 7.27 17.48 -22.53
N PHE A 120 6.26 17.10 -21.72
CA PHE A 120 6.46 16.46 -20.41
C PHE A 120 6.64 14.94 -20.57
N THR A 121 7.75 14.52 -21.17
CA THR A 121 8.03 13.11 -21.52
C THR A 121 8.95 12.38 -20.54
N SER A 122 9.51 13.06 -19.53
CA SER A 122 10.37 12.46 -18.50
C SER A 122 9.94 12.83 -17.09
N PHE A 123 10.23 11.96 -16.12
CA PHE A 123 9.93 12.20 -14.71
C PHE A 123 10.66 13.42 -14.14
N ASP A 124 11.86 13.75 -14.63
CA ASP A 124 12.53 15.01 -14.29
C ASP A 124 11.70 16.26 -14.65
N LEU A 125 11.05 16.25 -15.82
CA LEU A 125 10.22 17.37 -16.26
C LEU A 125 8.91 17.42 -15.49
N VAL A 126 8.26 16.25 -15.34
CA VAL A 126 7.01 16.10 -14.60
C VAL A 126 7.16 16.47 -13.13
N SER A 127 8.27 16.11 -12.49
CA SER A 127 8.54 16.42 -11.08
C SER A 127 8.62 17.92 -10.83
N ARG A 128 8.94 18.76 -11.84
CA ARG A 128 9.02 20.22 -11.69
C ARG A 128 7.73 20.96 -12.02
N MET A 129 6.69 20.27 -12.50
CA MET A 129 5.45 20.92 -12.92
C MET A 129 4.72 21.62 -11.76
N THR A 130 4.07 22.72 -12.10
CA THR A 130 3.23 23.52 -11.20
C THR A 130 1.75 23.30 -11.49
N ALA A 131 0.87 23.80 -10.62
CA ALA A 131 -0.58 23.80 -10.89
C ALA A 131 -0.94 24.58 -12.16
N GLU A 132 -0.18 25.63 -12.48
CA GLU A 132 -0.34 26.41 -13.70
C GLU A 132 0.00 25.60 -14.95
N ASP A 133 1.09 24.83 -14.92
CA ASP A 133 1.45 23.93 -16.02
C ASP A 133 0.36 22.89 -16.29
N ILE A 134 -0.16 22.28 -15.23
CA ILE A 134 -1.22 21.27 -15.31
C ILE A 134 -2.49 21.86 -15.94
N LEU A 135 -2.85 23.09 -15.57
CA LEU A 135 -3.98 23.79 -16.19
C LEU A 135 -3.70 24.13 -17.66
N ARG A 136 -2.49 24.61 -17.97
CA ARG A 136 -2.07 25.03 -19.31
C ARG A 136 -2.09 23.88 -20.32
N ILE A 137 -1.79 22.65 -19.89
CA ILE A 137 -1.87 21.46 -20.75
C ILE A 137 -3.30 20.89 -20.87
N GLY A 138 -4.32 21.56 -20.33
CA GLY A 138 -5.72 21.17 -20.52
C GLY A 138 -6.31 20.28 -19.43
N VAL A 139 -5.63 20.09 -18.29
CA VAL A 139 -6.23 19.44 -17.11
C VAL A 139 -7.03 20.48 -16.32
N THR A 140 -8.29 20.68 -16.66
CA THR A 140 -9.16 21.72 -16.05
C THR A 140 -9.97 21.23 -14.84
N LEU A 141 -10.19 19.92 -14.72
CA LEU A 141 -10.97 19.34 -13.61
C LEU A 141 -10.18 19.38 -12.30
N ALA A 142 -10.69 20.10 -11.30
CA ALA A 142 -10.01 20.29 -10.00
C ALA A 142 -9.63 18.97 -9.31
N GLY A 143 -10.48 17.94 -9.40
CA GLY A 143 -10.18 16.62 -8.87
C GLY A 143 -8.99 15.93 -9.57
N HIS A 144 -8.87 16.11 -10.89
CA HIS A 144 -7.76 15.55 -11.66
C HIS A 144 -6.47 16.33 -11.40
N GLN A 145 -6.53 17.66 -11.37
CA GLN A 145 -5.40 18.51 -10.99
C GLN A 145 -4.84 18.09 -9.63
N LYS A 146 -5.72 17.97 -8.61
CA LYS A 146 -5.33 17.54 -7.28
C LYS A 146 -4.70 16.15 -7.27
N LYS A 147 -5.24 15.20 -8.03
CA LYS A 147 -4.70 13.83 -8.10
C LYS A 147 -3.30 13.81 -8.70
N ILE A 148 -3.09 14.53 -9.80
CA ILE A 148 -1.79 14.61 -10.48
C ILE A 148 -0.77 15.35 -9.61
N LEU A 149 -1.14 16.51 -9.05
CA LEU A 149 -0.27 17.30 -8.18
C LEU A 149 0.14 16.55 -6.91
N ASN A 150 -0.78 15.83 -6.27
CA ASN A 150 -0.44 14.99 -5.13
C ASN A 150 0.55 13.89 -5.52
N SER A 151 0.39 13.27 -6.70
CA SER A 151 1.34 12.27 -7.19
C SER A 151 2.72 12.87 -7.47
N ILE A 152 2.78 14.07 -8.05
CA ILE A 152 4.04 14.80 -8.29
C ILE A 152 4.74 15.15 -6.97
N GLN A 153 3.97 15.54 -5.94
CA GLN A 153 4.53 15.81 -4.61
C GLN A 153 5.17 14.56 -4.01
N THR A 154 4.51 13.41 -4.12
CA THR A 154 5.07 12.14 -3.65
C THR A 154 6.37 11.79 -4.39
N MET A 155 6.44 12.05 -5.70
CA MET A 155 7.64 11.83 -6.53
C MET A 155 8.84 12.70 -6.11
N ARG A 156 8.62 13.87 -5.51
CA ARG A 156 9.69 14.77 -5.02
C ARG A 156 10.30 14.35 -3.69
N VAL A 157 9.60 13.49 -2.94
CA VAL A 157 9.98 13.09 -1.58
C VAL A 157 10.77 11.76 -1.60
N GLN A 158 10.79 11.08 -2.75
CA GLN A 158 11.67 9.94 -3.06
C GLN A 158 12.97 10.46 -3.66
#